data_AF-A0A433TPA7-F1
#
_entry.id   AF-A0A433TPA7-F1
#
_cell.length_a   1.000
_cell.length_b   1.000
_cell.length_c   1.000
_cell.angle_alpha   90.00
_cell.angle_beta   90.00
_cell.angle_gamma   90.00
#
_symmetry.space_group_name_H-M   'P 1'
#
loop_
_entity.id
_entity.type
_entity.pdbx_description
1 polymer ?
#
loop_
_entity_poly.entity_id
_entity_poly.type
_entity_poly.pdbx_seq_one_letter_code
_entity_poly.pdbx_strand_id
1 'polypeptide(L)'
;MKLRVHNVSDGESLAYPLPLLVGETEGSAQDGRLTVHSSTDPPDVFTEWPVVEGNFKVLVRLQPGVNTVTLRCGQDWLTITLRYDRPDFVHFVRPVYVVCSDDDGYFQGPSEEDCSAQSAAKRIAFGAEIIQTLTAEKMHEHGFGRVTLNLETDDQGCSVCHIFQSKLRLEEAYSMTGSVYELWSYFGKELMTSPLFAHKSRCKFYCFMSFTRYNLPKDSCLPKTHSDILKHTKGHTALGGGGLALFGTGNLHTWADSVSRFSQCMTNRRKMDRRKFMDDSAYRSGHYYWANYATGLGASLHELGHTFDLAHTPTGIMARGFDDLHKV
;
A
#
# COMPACT_ATOMS: atom_id res chain seq x y z
N MET A 1 27.09 5.81 20.05
CA MET A 1 26.67 4.87 18.98
C MET A 1 26.36 5.73 17.78
N LYS A 2 27.15 5.70 16.70
CA LYS A 2 27.00 6.74 15.66
C LYS A 2 25.87 6.36 14.69
N LEU A 3 24.85 7.21 14.60
CA LEU A 3 23.77 7.03 13.62
C LEU A 3 24.24 7.38 12.21
N ARG A 4 23.91 6.53 11.24
CA ARG A 4 24.22 6.75 9.83
C ARG A 4 23.03 6.37 8.95
N VAL A 5 22.78 7.17 7.92
CA VAL A 5 21.83 6.87 6.83
C VAL A 5 22.63 6.62 5.56
N HIS A 6 22.23 5.62 4.77
CA HIS A 6 23.01 5.11 3.63
C HIS A 6 22.41 5.46 2.28
N ASN A 7 21.08 5.48 2.17
CA ASN A 7 20.40 5.52 0.88
C ASN A 7 20.00 6.94 0.46
N VAL A 8 20.13 7.94 1.32
CA VAL A 8 19.89 9.35 0.97
C VAL A 8 21.03 10.24 1.43
N SER A 9 21.26 11.33 0.71
CA SER A 9 22.26 12.35 1.03
C SER A 9 21.64 13.58 1.68
N ASP A 10 22.41 14.27 2.52
CA ASP A 10 22.00 15.57 3.07
C ASP A 10 21.82 16.59 1.94
N GLY A 11 20.68 17.29 1.94
CA GLY A 11 20.25 18.21 0.89
C GLY A 11 19.66 17.53 -0.37
N GLU A 12 19.50 16.20 -0.39
CA GLU A 12 18.94 15.51 -1.55
C GLU A 12 17.51 15.98 -1.86
N SER A 13 17.22 16.13 -3.15
CA SER A 13 15.91 16.54 -3.66
C SER A 13 15.16 15.32 -4.21
N LEU A 14 13.94 15.13 -3.75
CA LEU A 14 13.09 13.98 -4.04
C LEU A 14 11.78 14.44 -4.69
N ALA A 15 11.21 13.57 -5.54
CA ALA A 15 9.99 13.86 -6.30
C ALA A 15 8.72 13.21 -5.70
N TYR A 16 8.78 12.72 -4.46
CA TYR A 16 7.70 12.02 -3.78
C TYR A 16 7.71 12.31 -2.26
N PRO A 17 6.55 12.27 -1.58
CA PRO A 17 6.40 12.81 -0.23
C PRO A 17 6.80 11.84 0.89
N LEU A 18 7.13 10.57 0.60
CA LEU A 18 7.30 9.54 1.62
C LEU A 18 8.59 8.71 1.43
N PRO A 19 9.79 9.32 1.41
CA PRO A 19 11.04 8.56 1.31
C PRO A 19 11.23 7.52 2.39
N LEU A 20 11.89 6.43 1.99
CA LEU A 20 12.46 5.44 2.87
C LEU A 20 13.89 5.89 3.23
N LEU A 21 14.20 5.95 4.52
CA LEU A 21 15.55 6.13 5.02
C LEU A 21 16.02 4.80 5.59
N VAL A 22 17.15 4.30 5.09
CA VAL A 22 17.79 3.06 5.50
C VAL A 22 19.13 3.41 6.12
N GLY A 23 19.39 2.88 7.31
CA GLY A 23 20.55 3.25 8.08
C GLY A 23 20.94 2.23 9.15
N GLU A 24 22.01 2.56 9.85
CA GLU A 24 22.55 1.75 10.94
C GLU A 24 22.97 2.60 12.14
N THR A 25 23.09 1.93 13.29
CA THR A 25 23.60 2.47 14.53
C THR A 25 25.00 1.89 14.80
N GLU A 26 26.05 2.57 14.35
CA GLU A 26 27.44 2.12 14.50
C GLU A 26 27.80 1.90 15.99
N GLY A 27 28.42 0.75 16.27
CA GLY A 27 28.98 0.42 17.58
C GLY A 27 28.04 -0.33 18.53
N SER A 28 26.82 -0.71 18.09
CA SER A 28 25.97 -1.62 18.85
C SER A 28 25.04 -2.41 17.93
N ALA A 29 25.15 -3.74 17.99
CA ALA A 29 24.24 -4.67 17.33
C ALA A 29 22.97 -4.96 18.16
N GLN A 30 22.68 -4.14 19.18
CA GLN A 30 21.52 -4.35 20.03
C GLN A 30 20.24 -3.86 19.35
N ASP A 31 19.18 -4.62 19.56
CA ASP A 31 17.83 -4.19 19.21
C ASP A 31 17.42 -2.97 20.04
N GLY A 32 16.65 -2.08 19.44
CA GLY A 32 16.29 -0.81 20.06
C GLY A 32 15.13 -0.11 19.37
N ARG A 33 14.97 1.17 19.70
CA ARG A 33 13.95 2.04 19.10
C ARG A 33 14.59 3.33 18.61
N LEU A 34 14.19 3.72 17.42
CA LEU A 34 14.56 4.98 16.79
C LEU A 34 13.33 5.90 16.82
N THR A 35 13.48 7.12 17.32
CA THR A 35 12.46 8.16 17.16
C THR A 35 12.81 9.05 15.98
N VAL A 36 11.80 9.41 15.19
CA VAL A 36 11.94 10.24 14.01
C VAL A 36 10.97 11.41 14.09
N HIS A 37 11.50 12.62 13.95
CA HIS A 37 10.74 13.87 13.95
C HIS A 37 11.10 14.69 12.70
N SER A 38 10.10 15.21 12.00
CA SER A 38 10.29 16.18 10.92
C SER A 38 10.02 17.59 11.43
N SER A 39 10.81 18.57 10.99
CA SER A 39 10.60 19.99 11.31
C SER A 39 9.26 20.55 10.84
N THR A 40 8.55 19.82 9.97
CA THR A 40 7.22 20.17 9.49
C THR A 40 6.09 19.63 10.35
N ASP A 41 6.41 18.73 11.28
CA ASP A 41 5.47 18.21 12.27
C ASP A 41 5.48 19.09 13.52
N PRO A 42 4.41 19.09 14.33
CA PRO A 42 4.44 19.74 15.64
C PRO A 42 5.58 19.18 16.53
N PRO A 43 6.18 19.99 17.43
CA PRO A 43 7.37 19.60 18.20
C PRO A 43 7.23 18.30 19.01
N ASP A 44 6.03 18.00 19.50
CA ASP A 44 5.76 16.81 20.32
C ASP A 44 5.32 15.59 19.49
N VAL A 45 5.30 15.71 18.16
CA VAL A 45 4.91 14.64 17.25
C VAL A 45 6.15 13.98 16.67
N PHE A 46 6.28 12.68 16.93
CA PHE A 46 7.33 11.83 16.39
C PHE A 46 6.78 10.42 16.10
N THR A 47 7.51 9.67 15.28
CA THR A 47 7.22 8.26 15.02
C THR A 47 8.31 7.38 15.62
N GLU A 48 7.94 6.16 16.02
CA GLU A 48 8.86 5.20 16.63
C GLU A 48 9.04 3.98 15.72
N TRP A 49 10.30 3.62 15.48
CA TRP A 49 10.70 2.57 14.57
C TRP A 49 11.62 1.56 15.25
N PRO A 50 11.52 0.26 14.91
CA PRO A 50 12.42 -0.74 15.44
C PRO A 50 13.82 -0.57 14.86
N VAL A 51 14.83 -0.74 15.71
CA VAL A 51 16.21 -1.01 15.32
C VAL A 51 16.43 -2.49 15.57
N VAL A 52 16.87 -3.24 14.57
CA VAL A 52 17.10 -4.69 14.65
C VAL A 52 18.52 -4.98 14.21
N GLU A 53 19.30 -5.63 15.07
CA GLU A 53 20.73 -5.90 14.83
C GLU A 53 21.50 -4.64 14.40
N GLY A 54 21.19 -3.50 15.02
CA GLY A 54 21.78 -2.20 14.70
C GLY A 54 21.32 -1.57 13.38
N ASN A 55 20.35 -2.15 12.66
CA ASN A 55 19.84 -1.63 11.39
C ASN A 55 18.44 -1.04 11.55
N PHE A 56 18.10 -0.03 10.76
CA PHE A 56 16.76 0.56 10.74
C PHE A 56 16.31 0.92 9.33
N LYS A 57 14.98 0.92 9.16
CA LYS A 57 14.27 1.42 7.97
C LYS A 57 13.11 2.28 8.44
N VAL A 58 13.04 3.53 7.99
CA VAL A 58 12.00 4.47 8.42
C VAL A 58 11.39 5.19 7.23
N LEU A 59 10.06 5.29 7.21
CA LEU A 59 9.36 6.16 6.26
C LEU A 59 9.20 7.54 6.88
N VAL A 60 9.53 8.58 6.12
CA VAL A 60 9.45 9.96 6.59
C VAL A 60 8.53 10.76 5.69
N ARG A 61 7.50 11.37 6.27
CA ARG A 61 6.62 12.30 5.55
C ARG A 61 7.34 13.62 5.33
N LEU A 62 7.39 14.07 4.08
CA LEU A 62 7.89 15.37 3.69
C LEU A 62 6.75 16.29 3.27
N GLN A 63 6.84 17.56 3.65
CA GLN A 63 6.05 18.64 3.05
C GLN A 63 6.81 19.25 1.86
N PRO A 64 6.13 19.90 0.91
CA PRO A 64 6.80 20.58 -0.19
C PRO A 64 7.86 21.57 0.31
N GLY A 65 9.04 21.56 -0.33
CA GLY A 65 10.17 22.36 0.07
C GLY A 65 11.12 21.62 1.01
N VAL A 66 11.76 22.36 1.93
CA VAL A 66 12.84 21.86 2.78
C VAL A 66 12.28 21.28 4.07
N ASN A 67 12.74 20.08 4.41
CA ASN A 67 12.36 19.33 5.60
C ASN A 67 13.63 18.94 6.36
N THR A 68 13.69 19.26 7.64
CA THR A 68 14.78 18.83 8.52
C THR A 68 14.31 17.64 9.34
N VAL A 69 14.88 16.48 9.10
CA VAL A 69 14.50 15.21 9.74
C VAL A 69 15.53 14.88 10.81
N THR A 70 15.06 14.70 12.04
CA THR A 70 15.90 14.29 13.18
C THR A 70 15.60 12.85 13.55
N LEU A 71 16.63 12.00 13.49
CA LEU A 71 16.63 10.61 13.90
C LEU A 71 17.34 10.52 15.25
N ARG A 72 16.73 9.91 16.26
CA ARG A 72 17.31 9.78 17.61
C ARG A 72 17.23 8.34 18.13
N CYS A 73 18.37 7.83 18.61
CA CYS A 73 18.49 6.51 19.22
C CYS A 73 19.25 6.66 20.55
N GLY A 74 18.53 6.60 21.66
CA GLY A 74 19.10 6.86 22.99
C GLY A 74 19.65 8.29 23.12
N GLN A 75 20.97 8.40 23.33
CA GLN A 75 21.68 9.68 23.46
C GLN A 75 22.23 10.21 22.14
N ASP A 76 22.27 9.37 21.10
CA ASP A 76 22.79 9.74 19.79
C ASP A 76 21.66 10.26 18.89
N TRP A 77 21.98 11.26 18.07
CA TRP A 77 21.05 11.79 17.07
C TRP A 77 21.77 12.11 15.76
N LEU A 78 21.01 12.09 14.68
CA LEU A 78 21.41 12.51 13.34
C LEU A 78 20.33 13.43 12.79
N THR A 79 20.75 14.53 12.17
CA THR A 79 19.86 15.42 11.43
C THR A 79 20.22 15.36 9.97
N ILE A 80 19.22 15.19 9.11
CA ILE A 80 19.35 15.21 7.66
C ILE A 80 18.32 16.17 7.07
N THR A 81 18.75 16.97 6.11
CA THR A 81 17.88 17.89 5.37
C THR A 81 17.48 17.22 4.06
N LEU A 82 16.18 17.15 3.79
CA LEU A 82 15.64 16.63 2.53
C LEU A 82 14.73 17.67 1.89
N ARG A 83 14.75 17.74 0.56
CA ARG A 83 13.87 18.62 -0.20
C ARG A 83 12.85 17.78 -0.96
N TYR A 84 11.57 18.11 -0.82
CA TYR A 84 10.52 17.54 -1.66
C TYR A 84 10.07 18.57 -2.69
N ASP A 85 10.41 18.32 -3.95
CA ASP A 85 9.96 19.12 -5.08
C ASP A 85 8.86 18.36 -5.82
N ARG A 86 7.65 18.92 -5.87
CA ARG A 86 6.52 18.29 -6.59
C ARG A 86 6.81 18.32 -8.09
N PRO A 87 6.85 17.16 -8.76
CA PRO A 87 7.06 17.13 -10.19
C PRO A 87 5.80 17.63 -10.92
N ASP A 88 5.98 18.37 -12.02
CA ASP A 88 4.90 18.80 -12.91
C ASP A 88 4.55 17.68 -13.90
N PHE A 89 4.04 16.57 -13.38
CA PHE A 89 3.64 15.41 -14.18
C PHE A 89 2.16 15.46 -14.52
N VAL A 90 1.87 15.48 -15.82
CA VAL A 90 0.49 15.48 -16.34
C VAL A 90 -0.19 14.11 -16.29
N HIS A 91 0.58 13.03 -16.15
CA HIS A 91 0.11 11.66 -16.00
C HIS A 91 0.16 11.26 -14.53
N PHE A 92 -0.86 10.54 -14.05
CA PHE A 92 -0.99 10.19 -12.65
C PHE A 92 -1.76 8.88 -12.45
N VAL A 93 -1.62 8.30 -11.26
CA VAL A 93 -2.39 7.17 -10.77
C VAL A 93 -3.48 7.71 -9.83
N ARG A 94 -4.71 7.24 -10.03
CA ARG A 94 -5.88 7.61 -9.21
C ARG A 94 -6.34 6.41 -8.40
N PRO A 95 -6.07 6.38 -7.09
CA PRO A 95 -6.66 5.40 -6.20
C PRO A 95 -8.18 5.61 -6.07
N VAL A 96 -8.95 4.52 -6.14
CA VAL A 96 -10.41 4.53 -6.02
C VAL A 96 -10.89 3.35 -5.19
N TYR A 97 -11.77 3.61 -4.24
CA TYR A 97 -12.50 2.61 -3.48
C TYR A 97 -13.94 2.51 -4.01
N VAL A 98 -14.27 1.38 -4.62
CA VAL A 98 -15.54 1.17 -5.32
C VAL A 98 -16.55 0.52 -4.38
N VAL A 99 -17.72 1.15 -4.26
CA VAL A 99 -18.85 0.70 -3.43
C VAL A 99 -20.06 0.44 -4.34
N CYS A 100 -20.71 -0.72 -4.18
CA CYS A 100 -21.94 -1.03 -4.91
C CYS A 100 -23.08 -0.11 -4.50
N SER A 101 -24.02 0.16 -5.40
CA SER A 101 -25.12 1.12 -5.24
C SER A 101 -25.97 0.90 -3.98
N ASP A 102 -26.09 -0.35 -3.53
CA ASP A 102 -26.91 -0.83 -2.41
C ASP A 102 -26.06 -1.36 -1.22
N ASP A 103 -24.76 -1.08 -1.20
CA ASP A 103 -23.82 -1.50 -0.15
C ASP A 103 -23.38 -0.29 0.71
N ASP A 104 -23.04 -0.53 1.97
CA ASP A 104 -22.59 0.50 2.92
C ASP A 104 -21.10 0.85 2.80
N GLY A 105 -20.36 0.10 1.97
CA GLY A 105 -18.96 0.31 1.70
C GLY A 105 -18.02 -0.19 2.80
N TYR A 106 -18.51 -0.89 3.83
CA TYR A 106 -17.62 -1.52 4.81
C TYR A 106 -16.86 -2.68 4.16
N PHE A 107 -15.53 -2.72 4.29
CA PHE A 107 -14.76 -3.90 3.89
C PHE A 107 -14.74 -4.95 4.99
N GLN A 108 -14.39 -6.20 4.65
CA GLN A 108 -14.32 -7.26 5.64
C GLN A 108 -13.06 -7.13 6.52
N GLY A 109 -13.24 -7.10 7.84
CA GLY A 109 -12.15 -7.09 8.80
C GLY A 109 -12.60 -7.43 10.23
N PRO A 110 -11.65 -7.50 11.18
CA PRO A 110 -11.93 -7.69 12.60
C PRO A 110 -12.83 -6.59 13.18
N SER A 111 -13.64 -6.92 14.19
CA SER A 111 -14.57 -5.97 14.83
C SER A 111 -13.88 -4.78 15.51
N GLU A 112 -12.61 -4.95 15.89
CA GLU A 112 -11.77 -3.93 16.51
C GLU A 112 -11.10 -2.99 15.50
N GLU A 113 -11.17 -3.29 14.21
CA GLU A 113 -10.63 -2.45 13.14
C GLU A 113 -11.71 -1.54 12.56
N ASP A 114 -11.38 -0.28 12.32
CA ASP A 114 -12.24 0.60 11.52
C ASP A 114 -12.26 0.10 10.07
N CYS A 115 -13.38 -0.49 9.67
CA CYS A 115 -13.60 -1.04 8.34
C CYS A 115 -14.49 -0.16 7.45
N SER A 116 -14.72 1.10 7.84
CA SER A 116 -15.51 2.05 7.06
C SER A 116 -14.89 2.36 5.69
N ALA A 117 -15.69 2.87 4.77
CA ALA A 117 -15.21 3.35 3.47
C ALA A 117 -14.14 4.45 3.60
N GLN A 118 -14.22 5.30 4.63
CA GLN A 118 -13.23 6.33 4.92
C GLN A 118 -11.90 5.74 5.38
N SER A 119 -11.93 4.71 6.24
CA SER A 119 -10.73 3.96 6.61
C SER A 119 -10.12 3.28 5.40
N ALA A 120 -10.94 2.68 4.53
CA ALA A 120 -10.47 2.07 3.29
C ALA A 120 -9.74 3.07 2.41
N ALA A 121 -10.34 4.24 2.17
CA ALA A 121 -9.73 5.31 1.37
C ALA A 121 -8.38 5.75 1.94
N LYS A 122 -8.26 5.92 3.27
CA LYS A 122 -6.98 6.27 3.92
C LYS A 122 -5.92 5.18 3.75
N ARG A 123 -6.27 3.92 3.99
CA ARG A 123 -5.36 2.77 3.84
C ARG A 123 -4.88 2.60 2.40
N ILE A 124 -5.77 2.79 1.43
CA ILE A 124 -5.45 2.71 0.00
C ILE A 124 -4.55 3.88 -0.43
N ALA A 125 -4.87 5.12 -0.02
CA ALA A 125 -4.04 6.28 -0.34
C ALA A 125 -2.63 6.13 0.25
N PHE A 126 -2.53 5.69 1.50
CA PHE A 126 -1.24 5.44 2.14
C PHE A 126 -0.49 4.26 1.50
N GLY A 127 -1.19 3.18 1.15
CA GLY A 127 -0.62 2.07 0.38
C GLY A 127 -0.05 2.50 -0.97
N ALA A 128 -0.75 3.39 -1.67
CA ALA A 128 -0.28 3.95 -2.95
C ALA A 128 1.00 4.77 -2.79
N GLU A 129 1.15 5.52 -1.70
CA GLU A 129 2.39 6.25 -1.38
C GLU A 129 3.55 5.31 -1.05
N ILE A 130 3.29 4.21 -0.34
CA ILE A 130 4.31 3.18 -0.12
C ILE A 130 4.74 2.57 -1.46
N ILE A 131 3.79 2.25 -2.34
CA ILE A 131 4.09 1.76 -3.69
C ILE A 131 4.94 2.77 -4.48
N GLN A 132 4.62 4.06 -4.39
CA GLN A 132 5.38 5.12 -5.02
C GLN A 132 6.84 5.12 -4.50
N THR A 133 7.03 4.99 -3.19
CA THR A 133 8.36 4.89 -2.57
C THR A 133 9.11 3.64 -3.01
N LEU A 134 8.48 2.46 -2.96
CA LEU A 134 9.10 1.20 -3.35
C LEU A 134 9.53 1.20 -4.82
N THR A 135 8.70 1.79 -5.69
CA THR A 135 9.04 1.97 -7.09
C THR A 135 10.27 2.87 -7.24
N ALA A 136 10.33 3.99 -6.50
CA ALA A 136 11.48 4.89 -6.51
C ALA A 136 12.78 4.22 -6.04
N GLU A 137 12.72 3.45 -4.94
CA GLU A 137 13.87 2.70 -4.43
C GLU A 137 14.35 1.66 -5.45
N LYS A 138 13.43 0.91 -6.08
CA LYS A 138 13.81 -0.11 -7.06
C LYS A 138 14.33 0.47 -8.36
N MET A 139 13.80 1.59 -8.82
CA MET A 139 14.36 2.32 -9.97
C MET A 139 15.77 2.83 -9.67
N HIS A 140 16.00 3.33 -8.45
CA HIS A 140 17.33 3.79 -8.02
C HIS A 140 18.34 2.65 -7.92
N GLU A 141 17.97 1.52 -7.29
CA GLU A 141 18.80 0.31 -7.19
C GLU A 141 19.25 -0.21 -8.56
N HIS A 142 18.46 0.01 -9.61
CA HIS A 142 18.77 -0.41 -10.98
C HIS A 142 19.42 0.70 -11.83
N GLY A 143 19.81 1.83 -11.23
CA GLY A 143 20.58 2.88 -11.89
C GLY A 143 19.76 3.90 -12.69
N PHE A 144 18.44 3.90 -12.56
CA PHE A 144 17.56 4.87 -13.24
C PHE A 144 17.33 6.16 -12.44
N GLY A 145 17.90 6.26 -11.24
CA GLY A 145 17.58 7.30 -10.27
C GLY A 145 16.23 7.05 -9.57
N ARG A 146 15.86 7.93 -8.65
CA ARG A 146 14.62 7.82 -7.84
C ARG A 146 13.38 8.29 -8.61
N VAL A 147 13.13 7.66 -9.76
CA VAL A 147 11.96 7.94 -10.61
C VAL A 147 10.82 7.03 -10.18
N THR A 148 9.60 7.57 -10.15
CA THR A 148 8.41 6.83 -9.73
C THR A 148 7.15 7.39 -10.38
N LEU A 149 6.02 6.71 -10.17
CA LEU A 149 4.70 7.15 -10.61
C LEU A 149 4.27 8.42 -9.85
N ASN A 150 3.42 9.23 -10.48
CA ASN A 150 2.74 10.33 -9.81
C ASN A 150 1.41 9.85 -9.23
N LEU A 151 1.06 10.28 -8.03
CA LEU A 151 -0.25 10.03 -7.41
C LEU A 151 -1.13 11.24 -7.59
N GLU A 152 -2.43 11.02 -7.77
CA GLU A 152 -3.38 12.12 -7.65
C GLU A 152 -3.39 12.66 -6.23
N THR A 153 -3.38 13.98 -6.11
CA THR A 153 -3.45 14.69 -4.85
C THR A 153 -4.62 15.65 -4.79
N ASP A 154 -5.06 15.98 -3.59
CA ASP A 154 -6.00 17.08 -3.35
C ASP A 154 -5.34 18.47 -3.51
N ASP A 155 -6.10 19.54 -3.23
CA ASP A 155 -5.62 20.93 -3.32
C ASP A 155 -4.50 21.26 -2.31
N GLN A 156 -4.36 20.45 -1.24
CA GLN A 156 -3.25 20.56 -0.28
C GLN A 156 -2.03 19.76 -0.73
N GLY A 157 -2.20 18.94 -1.78
CA GLY A 157 -1.22 18.05 -2.35
C GLY A 157 -0.96 16.81 -1.49
N CYS A 158 -1.99 16.37 -0.75
CA CYS A 158 -2.04 15.08 -0.09
C CYS A 158 -2.60 14.02 -1.04
N SER A 159 -2.02 12.82 -1.07
CA SER A 159 -2.51 11.73 -1.92
C SER A 159 -3.95 11.37 -1.55
N VAL A 160 -4.81 11.21 -2.56
CA VAL A 160 -6.24 10.98 -2.36
C VAL A 160 -6.67 9.62 -2.88
N CYS A 161 -7.60 8.98 -2.16
CA CYS A 161 -8.37 7.85 -2.68
C CYS A 161 -9.84 8.25 -2.73
N HIS A 162 -10.45 8.11 -3.90
CA HIS A 162 -11.85 8.49 -4.10
C HIS A 162 -12.78 7.35 -3.73
N ILE A 163 -13.79 7.61 -2.90
CA ILE A 163 -14.88 6.67 -2.70
C ILE A 163 -15.86 6.85 -3.86
N PHE A 164 -16.02 5.82 -4.68
CA PHE A 164 -16.85 5.82 -5.88
C PHE A 164 -18.05 4.91 -5.69
N GLN A 165 -19.25 5.51 -5.62
CA GLN A 165 -20.51 4.78 -5.63
C GLN A 165 -20.84 4.32 -7.06
N SER A 166 -20.68 3.04 -7.32
CA SER A 166 -21.06 2.39 -8.57
C SER A 166 -22.58 2.28 -8.69
N LYS A 167 -23.08 2.18 -9.93
CA LYS A 167 -24.47 1.82 -10.24
C LYS A 167 -24.74 0.33 -10.12
N LEU A 168 -23.69 -0.50 -10.03
CA LEU A 168 -23.81 -1.95 -9.89
C LEU A 168 -24.41 -2.31 -8.52
N ARG A 169 -25.32 -3.28 -8.49
CA ARG A 169 -25.82 -3.83 -7.22
C ARG A 169 -24.92 -4.93 -6.72
N LEU A 170 -24.93 -5.16 -5.41
CA LEU A 170 -24.09 -6.15 -4.74
C LEU A 170 -24.34 -7.57 -5.25
N GLU A 171 -25.60 -7.95 -5.44
CA GLU A 171 -25.97 -9.27 -5.97
C GLU A 171 -25.44 -9.47 -7.40
N GLU A 172 -25.58 -8.44 -8.25
CA GLU A 172 -25.06 -8.44 -9.62
C GLU A 172 -23.53 -8.59 -9.62
N ALA A 173 -22.84 -7.79 -8.80
CA ALA A 173 -21.39 -7.87 -8.64
C ALA A 173 -20.92 -9.27 -8.22
N TYR A 174 -21.64 -9.92 -7.29
CA TYR A 174 -21.31 -11.29 -6.89
C TYR A 174 -21.57 -12.31 -7.99
N SER A 175 -22.57 -12.13 -8.84
CA SER A 175 -22.83 -13.02 -9.98
C SER A 175 -21.69 -13.00 -11.01
N MET A 176 -20.94 -11.89 -11.09
CA MET A 176 -19.81 -11.70 -12.00
C MET A 176 -18.49 -12.28 -11.46
N THR A 177 -18.46 -12.83 -10.25
CA THR A 177 -17.22 -13.37 -9.64
C THR A 177 -16.66 -14.58 -10.41
N GLY A 178 -17.48 -15.25 -11.23
CA GLY A 178 -17.06 -16.39 -12.06
C GLY A 178 -16.08 -16.01 -13.18
N SER A 179 -15.97 -14.73 -13.53
CA SER A 179 -15.03 -14.21 -14.53
C SER A 179 -14.42 -12.89 -14.06
N VAL A 180 -13.14 -12.91 -13.70
CA VAL A 180 -12.38 -11.72 -13.27
C VAL A 180 -12.46 -10.56 -14.28
N TYR A 181 -12.66 -10.88 -15.56
CA TYR A 181 -12.75 -9.88 -16.63
C TYR A 181 -14.07 -9.12 -16.65
N GLU A 182 -15.17 -9.69 -16.15
CA GLU A 182 -16.49 -9.05 -16.18
C GLU A 182 -16.53 -7.82 -15.26
N LEU A 183 -16.08 -7.96 -14.01
CA LEU A 183 -15.99 -6.86 -13.05
C LEU A 183 -15.01 -5.79 -13.54
N TRP A 184 -13.84 -6.21 -14.04
CA TRP A 184 -12.84 -5.31 -14.59
C TRP A 184 -13.38 -4.48 -15.77
N SER A 185 -14.08 -5.14 -16.70
CA SER A 185 -14.67 -4.46 -17.86
C SER A 185 -15.79 -3.51 -17.47
N TYR A 186 -16.64 -3.92 -16.53
CA TYR A 186 -17.73 -3.09 -16.04
C TYR A 186 -17.20 -1.81 -15.38
N PHE A 187 -16.32 -1.94 -14.39
CA PHE A 187 -15.78 -0.78 -13.69
C PHE A 187 -14.89 0.07 -14.58
N GLY A 188 -14.12 -0.53 -15.49
CA GLY A 188 -13.37 0.22 -16.50
C GLY A 188 -14.28 1.13 -17.32
N LYS A 189 -15.40 0.60 -17.83
CA LYS A 189 -16.38 1.41 -18.58
C LYS A 189 -17.05 2.46 -17.70
N GLU A 190 -17.44 2.11 -16.48
CA GLU A 190 -18.14 3.01 -15.58
C GLU A 190 -17.26 4.18 -15.14
N LEU A 191 -16.02 3.91 -14.72
CA LEU A 191 -15.05 4.94 -14.35
C LEU A 191 -14.74 5.85 -15.54
N MET A 192 -14.59 5.29 -16.74
CA MET A 192 -14.31 6.07 -17.95
C MET A 192 -15.47 6.96 -18.39
N THR A 193 -16.72 6.57 -18.10
CA THR A 193 -17.92 7.34 -18.45
C THR A 193 -18.43 8.22 -17.30
N SER A 194 -17.91 8.04 -16.08
CA SER A 194 -18.29 8.81 -14.90
C SER A 194 -17.95 10.30 -15.07
N PRO A 195 -18.88 11.23 -14.76
CA PRO A 195 -18.59 12.65 -14.77
C PRO A 195 -17.74 13.11 -13.57
N LEU A 196 -17.59 12.27 -12.53
CA LEU A 196 -16.87 12.62 -11.30
C LEU A 196 -15.36 12.78 -11.50
N PHE A 197 -14.81 12.14 -12.52
CA PHE A 197 -13.37 12.08 -12.73
C PHE A 197 -12.95 12.90 -13.94
N ALA A 198 -12.08 13.89 -13.74
CA ALA A 198 -11.44 14.64 -14.83
C ALA A 198 -10.16 13.92 -15.33
N HIS A 199 -9.68 14.36 -16.50
CA HIS A 199 -8.39 13.95 -17.09
C HIS A 199 -8.15 12.43 -17.22
N LYS A 200 -9.23 11.67 -17.43
CA LYS A 200 -9.20 10.19 -17.48
C LYS A 200 -8.23 9.62 -18.51
N SER A 201 -7.95 10.32 -19.61
CA SER A 201 -6.98 9.89 -20.62
C SER A 201 -5.52 9.92 -20.16
N ARG A 202 -5.21 10.61 -19.06
CA ARG A 202 -3.86 10.71 -18.46
C ARG A 202 -3.74 9.91 -17.16
N CYS A 203 -4.78 9.18 -16.82
CA CYS A 203 -4.97 8.54 -15.53
C CYS A 203 -4.87 7.03 -15.68
N LYS A 204 -4.16 6.37 -14.75
CA LYS A 204 -4.30 4.94 -14.49
C LYS A 204 -5.12 4.77 -13.22
N PHE A 205 -6.22 4.03 -13.29
CA PHE A 205 -7.08 3.77 -12.14
C PHE A 205 -6.51 2.62 -11.31
N TYR A 206 -6.43 2.84 -10.00
CA TYR A 206 -5.97 1.87 -9.01
C TYR A 206 -7.12 1.59 -8.04
N CYS A 207 -7.92 0.58 -8.36
CA CYS A 207 -9.24 0.38 -7.80
C CYS A 207 -9.33 -0.78 -6.82
N PHE A 208 -10.09 -0.59 -5.75
CA PHE A 208 -10.35 -1.58 -4.71
C PHE A 208 -11.85 -1.77 -4.50
N MET A 209 -12.31 -3.02 -4.48
CA MET A 209 -13.74 -3.34 -4.33
C MET A 209 -14.14 -3.50 -2.86
N SER A 210 -15.08 -2.70 -2.35
CA SER A 210 -15.55 -2.74 -0.95
C SER A 210 -16.13 -4.10 -0.54
N PHE A 211 -16.67 -4.81 -1.52
CA PHE A 211 -17.51 -5.99 -1.36
C PHE A 211 -16.74 -7.31 -1.46
N THR A 212 -15.42 -7.33 -1.34
CA THR A 212 -14.72 -8.61 -1.18
C THR A 212 -15.15 -9.27 0.14
N ARG A 213 -15.66 -10.51 0.07
CA ARG A 213 -16.14 -11.26 1.24
C ARG A 213 -15.65 -12.69 1.21
N TYR A 214 -14.88 -13.07 2.21
CA TYR A 214 -14.53 -14.45 2.52
C TYR A 214 -15.54 -15.04 3.50
N ASN A 215 -16.09 -16.20 3.17
CA ASN A 215 -17.03 -16.93 4.01
C ASN A 215 -16.78 -18.43 3.94
N LEU A 216 -16.12 -18.96 4.97
CA LEU A 216 -15.89 -20.40 5.12
C LEU A 216 -17.06 -21.04 5.88
N PRO A 217 -17.73 -22.06 5.32
CA PRO A 217 -18.78 -22.79 6.05
C PRO A 217 -18.22 -23.43 7.33
N LYS A 218 -19.04 -23.46 8.40
CA LYS A 218 -18.61 -23.90 9.75
C LYS A 218 -17.95 -25.29 9.75
N ASP A 219 -18.52 -26.22 8.99
CA ASP A 219 -18.07 -27.62 8.95
C ASP A 219 -16.96 -27.88 7.91
N SER A 220 -16.53 -26.85 7.18
CA SER A 220 -15.45 -26.98 6.20
C SER A 220 -14.07 -27.03 6.88
N CYS A 221 -13.19 -27.84 6.30
CA CYS A 221 -11.77 -27.80 6.61
C CYS A 221 -11.19 -26.42 6.24
N LEU A 222 -10.13 -26.01 6.95
CA LEU A 222 -9.39 -24.80 6.57
C LEU A 222 -8.82 -24.98 5.15
N PRO A 223 -9.02 -24.01 4.25
CA PRO A 223 -8.41 -24.01 2.93
C PRO A 223 -6.90 -24.21 3.02
N LYS A 224 -6.30 -24.98 2.12
CA LYS A 224 -4.85 -25.22 2.11
C LYS A 224 -4.12 -24.49 1.00
N THR A 225 -4.83 -24.17 -0.07
CA THR A 225 -4.28 -23.50 -1.25
C THR A 225 -4.97 -22.16 -1.48
N HIS A 226 -4.31 -21.24 -2.18
CA HIS A 226 -4.93 -19.98 -2.60
C HIS A 226 -6.20 -20.23 -3.44
N SER A 227 -6.20 -21.24 -4.31
CA SER A 227 -7.41 -21.63 -5.07
C SER A 227 -8.56 -22.05 -4.16
N ASP A 228 -8.30 -22.80 -3.09
CA ASP A 228 -9.34 -23.18 -2.12
C ASP A 228 -9.88 -21.97 -1.35
N ILE A 229 -9.02 -21.00 -1.03
CA ILE A 229 -9.44 -19.75 -0.39
C ILE A 229 -10.40 -19.00 -1.31
N LEU A 230 -10.05 -18.86 -2.60
CA LEU A 230 -10.89 -18.17 -3.59
C LEU A 230 -12.26 -18.83 -3.79
N LYS A 231 -12.41 -20.15 -3.63
CA LYS A 231 -13.73 -20.82 -3.67
C LYS A 231 -14.69 -20.31 -2.58
N HIS A 232 -14.14 -19.77 -1.50
CA HIS A 232 -14.89 -19.22 -0.38
C HIS A 232 -14.87 -17.69 -0.37
N THR A 233 -14.31 -17.05 -1.40
CA THR A 233 -14.24 -15.59 -1.53
C THR A 233 -15.11 -15.10 -2.68
N LYS A 234 -16.00 -14.15 -2.41
CA LYS A 234 -16.81 -13.44 -3.41
C LYS A 234 -16.31 -12.03 -3.63
N GLY A 235 -16.60 -11.45 -4.80
CA GLY A 235 -16.25 -10.05 -5.09
C GLY A 235 -14.75 -9.77 -5.02
N HIS A 236 -13.93 -10.76 -5.41
CA HIS A 236 -12.47 -10.66 -5.42
C HIS A 236 -11.94 -10.78 -6.84
N THR A 237 -10.97 -9.95 -7.16
CA THR A 237 -10.21 -9.97 -8.42
C THR A 237 -8.86 -9.35 -8.14
N ALA A 238 -7.84 -9.83 -8.84
CA ALA A 238 -6.57 -9.15 -9.02
C ALA A 238 -6.34 -9.16 -10.53
N LEU A 239 -6.59 -8.02 -11.16
CA LEU A 239 -6.45 -7.90 -12.61
C LEU A 239 -6.07 -6.47 -13.00
N GLY A 240 -4.93 -6.36 -13.66
CA GLY A 240 -4.40 -5.14 -14.24
C GLY A 240 -4.27 -5.21 -15.76
N GLY A 241 -4.47 -4.07 -16.41
CA GLY A 241 -4.24 -3.91 -17.84
C GLY A 241 -4.80 -2.58 -18.34
N GLY A 242 -4.36 -2.14 -19.51
CA GLY A 242 -4.84 -0.90 -20.11
C GLY A 242 -4.77 0.30 -19.16
N GLY A 243 -5.93 0.79 -18.70
CA GLY A 243 -6.02 1.92 -17.76
C GLY A 243 -6.49 1.56 -16.34
N LEU A 244 -6.66 0.29 -15.98
CA LEU A 244 -7.27 -0.14 -14.73
C LEU A 244 -6.52 -1.31 -14.09
N ALA A 245 -6.11 -1.11 -12.84
CA ALA A 245 -5.79 -2.18 -11.89
C ALA A 245 -6.96 -2.34 -10.92
N LEU A 246 -7.58 -3.51 -10.88
CA LEU A 246 -8.71 -3.82 -10.01
C LEU A 246 -8.32 -4.90 -9.00
N PHE A 247 -8.48 -4.59 -7.73
CA PHE A 247 -8.08 -5.44 -6.61
C PHE A 247 -9.21 -5.66 -5.61
N GLY A 248 -9.26 -6.84 -4.99
CA GLY A 248 -10.18 -7.14 -3.89
C GLY A 248 -9.62 -6.71 -2.54
N THR A 249 -10.49 -6.44 -1.57
CA THR A 249 -10.13 -5.86 -0.26
C THR A 249 -9.93 -6.89 0.86
N GLY A 250 -9.76 -8.17 0.50
CA GLY A 250 -9.75 -9.30 1.45
C GLY A 250 -8.73 -9.19 2.59
N ASN A 251 -7.63 -8.47 2.39
CA ASN A 251 -6.59 -8.22 3.40
C ASN A 251 -6.42 -6.72 3.73
N LEU A 252 -7.31 -5.83 3.28
CA LEU A 252 -7.15 -4.38 3.50
C LEU A 252 -7.15 -4.02 4.99
N HIS A 253 -7.82 -4.81 5.84
CA HIS A 253 -7.82 -4.64 7.29
C HIS A 253 -6.44 -4.79 7.94
N THR A 254 -5.46 -5.39 7.27
CA THR A 254 -4.09 -5.49 7.79
C THR A 254 -3.21 -4.30 7.42
N TRP A 255 -3.65 -3.43 6.49
CA TRP A 255 -2.86 -2.32 5.97
C TRP A 255 -2.86 -1.15 6.95
N ALA A 256 -1.76 -0.43 7.06
CA ALA A 256 -1.74 0.81 7.83
C ALA A 256 -2.51 1.92 7.12
N ASP A 257 -3.05 2.86 7.87
CA ASP A 257 -3.73 4.05 7.36
C ASP A 257 -2.85 5.32 7.38
N SER A 258 -1.63 5.21 7.92
CA SER A 258 -0.75 6.33 8.22
C SER A 258 0.67 5.86 8.53
N VAL A 259 1.63 6.80 8.47
CA VAL A 259 3.05 6.57 8.79
C VAL A 259 3.22 6.08 10.24
N SER A 260 2.49 6.68 11.18
CA SER A 260 2.58 6.33 12.61
C SER A 260 2.14 4.90 12.91
N ARG A 261 1.21 4.34 12.14
CA ARG A 261 0.75 2.95 12.28
C ARG A 261 1.56 1.95 11.46
N PHE A 262 2.32 2.40 10.47
CA PHE A 262 3.00 1.53 9.51
C PHE A 262 3.89 0.47 10.18
N SER A 263 4.82 0.89 11.04
CA SER A 263 5.73 -0.02 11.73
C SER A 263 4.97 -1.07 12.54
N GLN A 264 3.93 -0.67 13.28
CA GLN A 264 3.12 -1.60 14.07
C GLN A 264 2.41 -2.63 13.19
N CYS A 265 1.84 -2.22 12.05
CA CYS A 265 1.19 -3.13 11.12
C CYS A 265 2.18 -4.08 10.43
N MET A 266 3.32 -3.58 9.97
CA MET A 266 4.36 -4.37 9.29
C MET A 266 5.17 -5.29 10.21
N THR A 267 5.03 -5.13 11.52
CA THR A 267 5.63 -6.01 12.53
C THR A 267 4.60 -6.85 13.29
N ASN A 268 3.31 -6.78 12.89
CA ASN A 268 2.22 -7.45 13.58
C ASN A 268 2.25 -8.97 13.38
N ARG A 269 2.73 -9.68 14.41
CA ARG A 269 2.83 -11.14 14.47
C ARG A 269 1.56 -11.84 14.97
N ARG A 270 0.42 -11.16 15.07
CA ARG A 270 -0.87 -11.82 15.32
C ARG A 270 -1.17 -12.78 14.17
N LYS A 271 -1.63 -13.99 14.48
CA LYS A 271 -2.07 -14.96 13.49
C LYS A 271 -3.47 -14.61 12.99
N MET A 272 -3.71 -14.77 11.70
CA MET A 272 -5.02 -14.63 11.08
C MET A 272 -5.97 -15.73 11.54
N ASP A 273 -7.20 -15.36 11.90
CA ASP A 273 -8.28 -16.32 12.08
C ASP A 273 -8.80 -16.74 10.70
N ARG A 274 -8.20 -17.80 10.14
CA ARG A 274 -8.47 -18.32 8.79
C ARG A 274 -9.88 -18.89 8.62
N ARG A 275 -10.66 -19.01 9.70
CA ARG A 275 -12.10 -19.32 9.59
C ARG A 275 -12.94 -18.09 9.28
N LYS A 276 -12.46 -16.90 9.66
CA LYS A 276 -13.20 -15.64 9.51
C LYS A 276 -12.68 -14.76 8.38
N PHE A 277 -11.39 -14.81 8.11
CA PHE A 277 -10.73 -13.90 7.17
C PHE A 277 -9.94 -14.64 6.11
N MET A 278 -9.90 -14.04 4.93
CA MET A 278 -9.04 -14.46 3.83
C MET A 278 -7.58 -14.38 4.27
N ASP A 279 -6.81 -15.42 3.98
CA ASP A 279 -5.38 -15.47 4.28
C ASP A 279 -4.58 -15.53 2.99
N ASP A 280 -3.96 -14.41 2.65
CA ASP A 280 -3.10 -14.24 1.49
C ASP A 280 -1.64 -14.04 1.91
N SER A 281 -1.21 -14.62 3.03
CA SER A 281 0.17 -14.50 3.54
C SER A 281 1.27 -15.13 2.67
N ALA A 282 0.92 -15.70 1.51
CA ALA A 282 1.81 -16.46 0.63
C ALA A 282 2.52 -17.63 1.36
N TYR A 283 1.79 -18.33 2.22
CA TYR A 283 2.26 -19.48 3.00
C TYR A 283 3.44 -19.21 3.94
N ARG A 284 3.78 -17.94 4.19
CA ARG A 284 4.79 -17.58 5.19
C ARG A 284 4.33 -18.10 6.55
N SER A 285 5.14 -19.00 7.11
CA SER A 285 4.83 -19.91 8.21
C SER A 285 4.31 -19.15 9.43
N GLY A 286 2.98 -19.09 9.55
CA GLY A 286 2.29 -18.45 10.67
C GLY A 286 1.07 -17.62 10.30
N HIS A 287 0.81 -17.36 9.00
CA HIS A 287 -0.40 -16.67 8.54
C HIS A 287 -0.58 -15.32 9.24
N TYR A 288 0.49 -14.53 9.31
CA TYR A 288 0.56 -13.32 10.11
C TYR A 288 -0.10 -12.13 9.40
N TYR A 289 -0.53 -11.15 10.19
CA TYR A 289 -1.08 -9.89 9.69
C TYR A 289 -0.07 -9.14 8.82
N TRP A 290 1.20 -9.02 9.26
CA TRP A 290 2.23 -8.36 8.47
C TRP A 290 2.45 -9.03 7.10
N ALA A 291 2.35 -10.36 7.04
CA ALA A 291 2.56 -11.12 5.82
C ALA A 291 1.40 -10.90 4.83
N ASN A 292 0.17 -10.81 5.34
CA ASN A 292 -1.00 -10.45 4.53
C ASN A 292 -0.90 -9.03 3.99
N TYR A 293 -0.42 -8.08 4.81
CA TYR A 293 -0.16 -6.72 4.35
C TYR A 293 0.88 -6.71 3.22
N ALA A 294 2.03 -7.33 3.43
CA ALA A 294 3.11 -7.36 2.43
C ALA A 294 2.66 -8.01 1.11
N THR A 295 1.98 -9.17 1.15
CA THR A 295 1.46 -9.80 -0.08
C THR A 295 0.43 -8.92 -0.76
N GLY A 296 -0.55 -8.40 -0.03
CA GLY A 296 -1.63 -7.60 -0.60
C GLY A 296 -1.10 -6.34 -1.29
N LEU A 297 -0.19 -5.64 -0.64
CA LEU A 297 0.44 -4.45 -1.21
C LEU A 297 1.23 -4.81 -2.47
N GLY A 298 2.01 -5.88 -2.43
CA GLY A 298 2.77 -6.36 -3.59
C GLY A 298 1.89 -6.78 -4.76
N ALA A 299 0.86 -7.58 -4.51
CA ALA A 299 -0.07 -8.04 -5.54
C ALA A 299 -0.79 -6.85 -6.18
N SER A 300 -1.19 -5.85 -5.39
CA SER A 300 -1.79 -4.64 -5.95
C SER A 300 -0.81 -3.81 -6.81
N LEU A 301 0.49 -3.80 -6.47
CA LEU A 301 1.54 -3.20 -7.31
C LEU A 301 1.78 -4.00 -8.60
N HIS A 302 1.72 -5.33 -8.53
CA HIS A 302 1.79 -6.20 -9.71
C HIS A 302 0.69 -5.84 -10.72
N GLU A 303 -0.56 -5.75 -10.27
CA GLU A 303 -1.68 -5.36 -11.13
C GLU A 303 -1.53 -3.93 -11.65
N LEU A 304 -1.07 -3.00 -10.80
CA LEU A 304 -0.76 -1.64 -11.25
C LEU A 304 0.34 -1.63 -12.32
N GLY A 305 1.35 -2.50 -12.20
CA GLY A 305 2.41 -2.71 -13.19
C GLY A 305 1.88 -3.09 -14.57
N HIS A 306 0.87 -3.95 -14.65
CA HIS A 306 0.22 -4.28 -15.92
C HIS A 306 -0.44 -3.06 -16.60
N THR A 307 -0.86 -2.05 -15.84
CA THR A 307 -1.38 -0.80 -16.42
C THR A 307 -0.28 0.08 -17.03
N PHE A 308 0.98 -0.18 -16.67
CA PHE A 308 2.19 0.41 -17.27
C PHE A 308 2.79 -0.49 -18.36
N ASP A 309 2.00 -1.39 -18.93
CA ASP A 309 2.38 -2.32 -19.99
C ASP A 309 3.52 -3.28 -19.61
N LEU A 310 3.72 -3.50 -18.30
CA LEU A 310 4.66 -4.50 -17.83
C LEU A 310 4.02 -5.89 -17.97
N ALA A 311 4.65 -6.75 -18.78
CA ALA A 311 4.28 -8.16 -18.87
C ALA A 311 4.83 -8.95 -17.66
N HIS A 312 4.34 -10.18 -17.48
CA HIS A 312 4.95 -11.10 -16.53
C HIS A 312 6.43 -11.34 -16.84
N THR A 313 7.23 -11.42 -15.80
CA THR A 313 8.65 -11.73 -15.87
C THR A 313 8.96 -13.04 -15.14
N PRO A 314 10.14 -13.66 -15.34
CA PRO A 314 10.53 -14.86 -14.59
C PRO A 314 10.74 -14.60 -13.09
N THR A 315 11.14 -13.39 -12.71
CA THR A 315 11.45 -12.98 -11.33
C THR A 315 10.98 -11.54 -11.06
N GLY A 316 10.97 -11.11 -9.80
CA GLY A 316 10.64 -9.73 -9.41
C GLY A 316 9.13 -9.48 -9.24
N ILE A 317 8.74 -8.21 -9.21
CA ILE A 317 7.37 -7.78 -8.88
C ILE A 317 6.33 -8.28 -9.88
N MET A 318 6.70 -8.37 -11.17
CA MET A 318 5.85 -8.92 -12.24
C MET A 318 5.89 -10.47 -12.32
N ALA A 319 6.48 -11.12 -11.32
CA ALA A 319 6.44 -12.55 -11.06
C ALA A 319 5.86 -12.78 -9.66
N ARG A 320 6.23 -13.86 -8.95
CA ARG A 320 5.89 -14.06 -7.52
C ARG A 320 6.71 -13.21 -6.54
N GLY A 321 7.62 -12.37 -7.03
CA GLY A 321 8.43 -11.51 -6.17
C GLY A 321 7.62 -10.44 -5.41
N PHE A 322 6.35 -10.24 -5.77
CA PHE A 322 5.46 -9.40 -4.98
C PHE A 322 5.15 -9.94 -3.57
N ASP A 323 5.29 -11.25 -3.34
CA ASP A 323 5.18 -11.84 -2.00
C ASP A 323 6.29 -11.27 -1.08
N ASP A 324 7.41 -10.87 -1.67
CA ASP A 324 8.64 -10.49 -0.98
C ASP A 324 8.78 -8.99 -0.73
N LEU A 325 7.71 -8.20 -0.86
CA LEU A 325 7.75 -6.74 -0.71
C LEU A 325 8.30 -6.27 0.65
N HIS A 326 8.12 -7.05 1.71
CA HIS A 326 8.74 -6.82 3.03
C HIS A 326 10.28 -6.83 3.06
N LYS A 327 10.96 -7.32 2.02
CA LYS A 327 12.42 -7.37 1.93
C LYS A 327 13.03 -6.06 1.41
N VAL A 328 12.21 -5.20 0.78
CA VAL A 328 12.62 -3.86 0.32
C VAL A 328 12.91 -2.96 1.51
#